data_AF-A0A087NCF1-F1
#
_entry.id   AF-A0A087NCF1-F1
#
_cell.length_a   1.000
_cell.length_b   1.000
_cell.length_c   1.000
_cell.angle_alpha   90.00
_cell.angle_beta   90.00
_cell.angle_gamma   90.00
#
_symmetry.space_group_name_H-M   'P 1'
#
loop_
_entity.id
_entity.type
_entity.pdbx_description
1 polymer ?
#
loop_
_entity_poly.entity_id
_entity_poly.type
_entity_poly.pdbx_seq_one_letter_code
_entity_poly.pdbx_strand_id
1 'polypeptide(L)'
;MIAHLALEDRILYPAMQRAPDLAARKTAAQLQSETGALADRFTRYMADWSDDRIAREWPAFCAETRLILAALAERVDRENRTLYPLADQQRRPMPPVARAS
;
A
#
# COMPACT_ATOMS: atom_id res chain seq x y z
N MET A 1 0.20 -12.30 1.12
CA MET A 1 -0.48 -10.99 1.31
C MET A 1 -0.04 -10.24 2.56
N ILE A 2 -0.10 -10.78 3.80
CA ILE A 2 0.38 -10.04 5.00
C ILE A 2 1.84 -9.59 4.88
N ALA A 3 2.73 -10.51 4.49
CA ALA A 3 4.15 -10.20 4.29
C ALA A 3 4.39 -9.14 3.20
N HIS A 4 3.51 -9.07 2.20
CA HIS A 4 3.58 -8.06 1.14
C HIS A 4 3.21 -6.67 1.67
N LEU A 5 2.08 -6.54 2.39
CA LEU A 5 1.67 -5.30 3.04
C LEU A 5 2.71 -4.81 4.05
N ALA A 6 3.21 -5.71 4.90
CA ALA A 6 4.20 -5.39 5.91
C ALA A 6 5.55 -4.98 5.32
N LEU A 7 5.93 -5.56 4.18
CA LEU A 7 7.14 -5.17 3.44
C LEU A 7 6.99 -3.76 2.89
N GLU A 8 5.84 -3.44 2.30
CA GLU A 8 5.58 -2.11 1.76
C GLU A 8 5.60 -1.04 2.85
N ASP A 9 4.94 -1.30 3.98
CA ASP A 9 4.87 -0.40 5.13
C ASP A 9 6.24 -0.12 5.74
N ARG A 10 7.12 -1.14 5.79
CA ARG A 10 8.44 -1.04 6.44
C ARG A 10 9.58 -0.67 5.51
N ILE A 11 9.46 -0.94 4.21
CA ILE A 11 10.57 -0.82 3.26
C ILE A 11 10.23 0.13 2.10
N LEU A 12 9.12 -0.10 1.40
CA LEU A 12 8.78 0.66 0.18
C LEU A 12 8.46 2.13 0.50
N TYR A 13 7.50 2.37 1.40
CA TYR A 13 7.12 3.74 1.76
C TYR A 13 8.30 4.54 2.35
N PRO A 14 9.08 4.00 3.30
CA PRO A 14 10.27 4.71 3.81
C PRO A 14 11.36 4.95 2.76
N ALA A 15 11.54 4.04 1.80
CA ALA A 15 12.50 4.24 0.72
C ALA A 15 12.09 5.41 -0.20
N MET A 16 10.81 5.49 -0.58
CA MET A 16 10.29 6.58 -1.40
C MET A 16 10.27 7.93 -0.67
N GLN A 17 10.04 7.93 0.64
CA GLN A 17 10.15 9.15 1.46
C GLN A 17 11.58 9.71 1.54
N ARG A 18 12.60 8.90 1.23
CA ARG A 18 14.01 9.33 1.14
C ARG A 18 14.43 9.70 -0.28
N ALA A 19 13.57 9.51 -1.29
CA ALA A 19 13.87 9.86 -2.67
C ALA A 19 13.98 11.39 -2.86
N PRO A 20 14.81 11.87 -3.81
CA PRO A 20 15.01 13.30 -4.02
C PRO A 20 13.76 14.04 -4.52
N ASP A 21 12.87 13.33 -5.22
CA ASP A 21 11.63 13.90 -5.74
C ASP A 21 10.64 14.25 -4.61
N LEU A 22 10.21 15.51 -4.57
CA LEU A 22 9.25 16.00 -3.58
C LEU A 22 7.85 15.38 -3.78
N ALA A 23 7.46 15.10 -5.02
CA ALA A 23 6.14 14.54 -5.32
C ALA A 23 6.03 13.08 -4.86
N ALA A 24 7.04 12.26 -5.13
CA ALA A 24 7.16 10.89 -4.61
C ALA A 24 7.13 10.85 -3.08
N ARG A 25 7.86 11.74 -2.40
CA ARG A 25 7.91 11.77 -0.93
C ARG A 25 6.55 12.08 -0.30
N LYS A 26 5.87 13.11 -0.79
CA LYS A 26 4.54 13.51 -0.28
C LYS A 26 3.51 12.41 -0.51
N THR A 27 3.50 11.84 -1.71
CA THR A 27 2.60 10.75 -2.09
C THR A 27 2.82 9.51 -1.21
N ALA A 28 4.08 9.11 -0.99
CA ALA A 28 4.42 7.96 -0.15
C ALA A 28 4.07 8.20 1.33
N ALA A 29 4.28 9.41 1.87
CA ALA A 29 3.90 9.73 3.25
C ALA A 29 2.38 9.72 3.44
N GLN A 30 1.63 10.27 2.48
CA GLN A 30 0.17 10.30 2.55
C GLN A 30 -0.42 8.90 2.48
N LEU A 31 0.03 8.07 1.53
CA LEU A 31 -0.43 6.69 1.41
C LEU A 31 -0.09 5.86 2.65
N GLN A 32 1.12 5.99 3.20
CA GLN A 32 1.48 5.29 4.43
C GLN A 32 0.58 5.71 5.61
N SER A 33 0.21 6.99 5.70
CA SER A 33 -0.71 7.45 6.77
C SER A 33 -2.13 6.93 6.61
N GLU A 34 -2.59 6.78 5.36
CA GLU A 34 -3.96 6.36 5.03
C GLU A 34 -4.12 4.83 5.08
N THR A 35 -3.09 4.08 4.67
CA THR A 35 -3.17 2.63 4.48
C THR A 35 -2.22 1.82 5.36
N GLY A 36 -1.27 2.45 6.07
CA GLY A 36 -0.29 1.75 6.92
C GLY A 36 -0.90 1.03 8.12
N ALA A 37 -2.08 1.46 8.59
CA ALA A 37 -2.82 0.73 9.62
C ALA A 37 -3.54 -0.54 9.09
N LEU A 38 -3.60 -0.72 7.76
CA LEU A 38 -4.31 -1.84 7.14
C LEU A 38 -3.62 -3.18 7.43
N ALA A 39 -2.28 -3.21 7.46
CA ALA A 39 -1.53 -4.43 7.79
C ALA A 39 -1.84 -4.90 9.22
N ASP A 40 -1.87 -3.98 10.19
CA ASP A 40 -2.23 -4.28 11.58
C ASP A 40 -3.69 -4.73 11.69
N ARG A 41 -4.61 -4.04 11.00
CA ARG A 41 -6.04 -4.38 10.98
C ARG A 41 -6.27 -5.77 10.39
N PHE A 42 -5.57 -6.10 9.30
CA PHE A 42 -5.66 -7.40 8.65
C PHE A 42 -5.06 -8.51 9.53
N THR A 43 -3.97 -8.21 10.24
CA THR A 43 -3.37 -9.13 11.21
C THR A 43 -4.32 -9.46 12.35
N ARG A 44 -5.00 -8.44 12.92
CA ARG A 44 -6.00 -8.65 13.97
C ARG A 44 -7.19 -9.45 13.45
N TYR A 45 -7.72 -9.09 12.29
CA TYR A 45 -8.80 -9.84 11.65
C TYR A 45 -8.48 -11.33 11.48
N MET A 46 -7.27 -11.67 11.01
CA MET A 46 -6.83 -13.06 10.86
C MET A 46 -6.72 -13.80 12.20
N ALA A 47 -6.38 -13.10 13.28
CA ALA A 47 -6.30 -13.68 14.62
C ALA A 47 -7.67 -13.81 15.30
N ASP A 48 -8.60 -12.89 15.00
CA ASP A 48 -9.90 -12.78 15.67
C ASP A 48 -10.96 -13.77 15.14
N TRP A 49 -10.78 -14.26 13.90
CA TRP A 49 -11.71 -15.18 13.24
C TRP A 49 -11.20 -16.62 13.25
N SER A 50 -11.67 -17.43 14.20
CA SER A 50 -11.49 -18.88 14.22
C SER A 50 -12.63 -19.60 13.47
N ASP A 51 -12.39 -20.83 13.01
CA ASP A 51 -13.41 -21.66 12.32
C ASP A 51 -14.73 -21.76 13.11
N ASP A 52 -14.60 -21.94 14.43
CA ASP A 52 -15.70 -22.05 15.37
C ASP A 52 -16.50 -20.74 15.51
N ARG A 53 -15.82 -19.58 15.52
CA ARG A 53 -16.48 -18.27 15.53
C ARG A 53 -17.13 -17.97 14.18
N ILE A 54 -16.46 -18.28 13.07
CA ILE A 54 -16.98 -18.10 11.71
C ILE A 54 -18.30 -18.88 11.55
N ALA A 55 -18.36 -20.12 12.03
CA ALA A 55 -19.58 -20.92 11.96
C ALA A 55 -20.76 -20.32 12.75
N ARG A 56 -20.48 -19.68 13.90
CA ARG A 56 -21.52 -19.03 14.73
C ARG A 56 -21.91 -17.64 14.25
N GLU A 57 -20.97 -16.88 13.72
CA GLU A 57 -21.10 -15.45 13.42
C GLU A 57 -20.92 -15.17 11.92
N TRP A 58 -21.40 -16.07 11.06
CA TRP A 58 -21.20 -16.01 9.61
C TRP A 58 -21.55 -14.66 8.96
N PRO A 59 -22.69 -14.00 9.27
CA PRO A 59 -23.01 -12.70 8.68
C PRO A 59 -22.01 -11.60 9.07
N ALA A 60 -21.51 -11.63 10.31
CA ALA A 60 -20.53 -10.66 10.80
C ALA A 60 -19.18 -10.88 10.13
N PHE A 61 -18.75 -12.14 10.00
CA PHE A 61 -17.57 -12.49 9.23
C PHE A 61 -17.65 -11.95 7.79
N CYS A 62 -18.75 -12.23 7.07
CA CYS A 62 -18.93 -11.71 5.72
C CYS A 62 -18.90 -10.17 5.63
N ALA A 63 -19.43 -9.47 6.64
CA ALA A 63 -19.41 -8.01 6.67
C ALA A 63 -17.97 -7.48 6.86
N GLU A 64 -17.24 -8.00 7.84
CA GLU A 64 -15.85 -7.59 8.11
C GLU A 64 -14.90 -7.95 6.96
N THR A 65 -15.04 -9.14 6.38
CA THR A 65 -14.26 -9.57 5.21
C THR A 65 -14.43 -8.62 4.04
N ARG A 66 -15.67 -8.17 3.77
CA ARG A 66 -15.94 -7.20 2.70
C ARG A 66 -15.25 -5.86 2.95
N LEU A 67 -15.25 -5.37 4.19
CA LEU A 67 -14.59 -4.13 4.55
C LEU A 67 -13.07 -4.21 4.36
N ILE A 68 -12.47 -5.35 4.73
CA ILE A 68 -11.02 -5.57 4.56
C ILE A 68 -10.65 -5.69 3.09
N LEU A 69 -11.41 -6.45 2.30
CA LEU A 69 -11.16 -6.58 0.86
C LEU A 69 -11.32 -5.24 0.13
N ALA A 70 -12.32 -4.44 0.50
CA ALA A 70 -12.49 -3.10 -0.07
C ALA A 70 -11.31 -2.18 0.26
N ALA A 71 -10.81 -2.21 1.50
CA ALA A 71 -9.65 -1.43 1.90
C ALA A 71 -8.36 -1.87 1.17
N LEU A 72 -8.19 -3.17 0.93
CA LEU A 72 -7.08 -3.70 0.15
C LEU A 72 -7.17 -3.26 -1.32
N ALA A 73 -8.35 -3.36 -1.93
CA ALA A 73 -8.57 -2.94 -3.30
C ALA A 73 -8.28 -1.45 -3.51
N GLU A 74 -8.75 -0.60 -2.58
CA GLU A 74 -8.49 0.85 -2.61
C GLU A 74 -6.98 1.16 -2.50
N ARG A 75 -6.26 0.46 -1.60
CA ARG A 75 -4.81 0.62 -1.46
C ARG A 75 -4.10 0.29 -2.78
N VAL A 76 -4.42 -0.84 -3.38
CA VAL A 76 -3.82 -1.29 -4.66
C VAL A 76 -4.14 -0.31 -5.80
N ASP A 77 -5.37 0.19 -5.90
CA ASP A 77 -5.73 1.16 -6.95
C ASP A 77 -4.94 2.47 -6.79
N ARG A 78 -4.82 2.98 -5.57
CA ARG A 78 -4.02 4.19 -5.30
C ARG A 78 -2.55 3.97 -5.63
N GLU A 79 -1.96 2.88 -5.17
CA GLU A 79 -0.57 2.53 -5.47
C GLU A 79 -0.31 2.45 -6.98
N ASN A 80 -1.22 1.82 -7.74
CA ASN A 80 -1.16 1.74 -9.20
C ASN A 80 -1.26 3.11 -9.89
N ARG A 81 -2.07 4.02 -9.36
CA ARG A 81 -2.32 5.33 -9.99
C ARG A 81 -1.28 6.37 -9.64
N THR A 82 -0.62 6.25 -8.49
CA THR A 82 0.29 7.28 -8.00
C THR A 82 1.71 6.75 -7.85
N LEU A 83 1.88 5.62 -7.19
CA LEU A 83 3.17 5.19 -6.64
C LEU A 83 4.03 4.52 -7.71
N TYR A 84 3.47 3.60 -8.51
CA TYR A 84 4.19 2.95 -9.61
C TYR A 84 4.53 3.90 -10.77
N PRO A 85 3.65 4.82 -11.22
CA PRO A 85 4.00 5.79 -12.25
C PRO A 85 5.16 6.71 -11.85
N LEU A 86 5.21 7.14 -10.58
CA LEU A 86 6.31 7.95 -10.06
C LEU A 86 7.62 7.17 -9.98
N ALA A 87 7.57 5.90 -9.57
CA ALA A 87 8.75 5.02 -9.54
C ALA A 87 9.31 4.76 -10.94
N ASP A 88 8.45 4.54 -11.94
CA ASP A 88 8.87 4.36 -13.33
C ASP A 88 9.48 5.64 -13.94
N GLN A 89 8.93 6.81 -13.62
CA GLN A 89 9.51 8.09 -14.02
C GLN A 89 10.91 8.31 -13.45
N GLN A 90 11.18 7.86 -12.21
CA GLN A 90 12.50 7.93 -11.60
C GLN A 90 13.51 6.93 -12.18
N ARG A 91 13.04 5.83 -12.78
CA ARG A 91 13.88 4.82 -13.43
C ARG A 91 14.32 5.20 -14.84
N ARG A 92 13.67 6.20 -15.45
CA ARG A 92 13.99 6.66 -16.81
C ARG A 92 15.27 7.52 -16.78
N PRO A 93 16.34 7.16 -17.51
CA PRO A 93 17.54 7.97 -17.54
C PRO A 93 17.24 9.35 -18.14
N MET A 94 17.84 10.39 -17.56
CA MET A 94 17.75 11.77 -18.06
C MET A 94 18.13 11.79 -19.55
N PRO A 95 17.31 12.39 -20.45
CA PRO A 95 17.70 12.50 -21.85
C PRO A 95 19.01 13.30 -21.94
N PRO A 96 19.95 12.91 -22.83
CA PRO A 96 21.23 13.60 -22.93
C PRO A 96 20.98 15.08 -23.25
N VAL A 97 21.52 15.96 -22.40
CA VAL A 97 21.51 17.41 -22.64
C VAL A 97 22.28 17.62 -23.94
N ALA A 98 21.56 18.01 -25.00
CA ALA A 98 22.18 18.39 -26.25
C ALA A 98 23.11 19.57 -25.97
N ARG A 99 24.42 19.34 -26.04
CA ARG A 99 25.41 20.41 -26.08
C ARG A 99 25.23 21.12 -27.41
N ALA A 100 24.62 22.30 -27.38
CA ALA A 100 24.63 23.22 -28.51
C ALA A 100 26.09 23.54 -28.83
N SER A 101 26.47 23.29 -30.08
CA SER A 101 27.76 23.66 -30.67
C SER A 101 27.72 25.10 -31.18
#